data_AF-A0A7V0RIM4-F1
#
_entry.id   AF-A0A7V0RIM4-F1
#
_cell.length_a   1.000
_cell.length_b   1.000
_cell.length_c   1.000
_cell.angle_alpha   90.00
_cell.angle_beta   90.00
_cell.angle_gamma   90.00
#
_symmetry.space_group_name_H-M   'P 1'
#
loop_
_entity.id
_entity.type
_entity.pdbx_description
1 polymer ?
#
loop_
_entity_poly.entity_id
_entity_poly.type
_entity_poly.pdbx_seq_one_letter_code
_entity_poly.pdbx_strand_id
1 'polypeptide(L)'
;MTRSRTIIYCAAILTALFAGSGAGNAAESQDAKPAAEEPVQCQKKLGVKGRPHRISTVATLTAVRAWVQVASKYGKEYTIWNEAENGTIKCEKLERSDYYMCFASGKPCRATTVSAADPKKSG
;
A
#
# COMPACT_ATOMS: atom_id res chain seq x y z
N MET A 1 -33.58 -23.06 24.38
CA MET A 1 -34.43 -22.80 23.20
C MET A 1 -33.52 -22.43 22.04
N THR A 2 -33.24 -23.38 21.14
CA THR A 2 -33.79 -23.46 19.75
C THR A 2 -32.86 -22.73 18.75
N ARG A 3 -31.85 -23.39 18.17
CA ARG A 3 -31.87 -24.20 16.91
C ARG A 3 -32.29 -23.43 15.64
N SER A 4 -31.33 -23.33 14.69
CA SER A 4 -31.51 -23.40 13.22
C SER A 4 -32.30 -22.25 12.56
N ARG A 5 -32.02 -21.75 11.34
CA ARG A 5 -31.77 -22.39 10.03
C ARG A 5 -30.82 -21.49 9.21
N THR A 6 -29.89 -21.94 8.36
CA THR A 6 -29.89 -23.00 7.33
C THR A 6 -30.71 -22.67 6.08
N ILE A 7 -30.05 -22.00 5.13
CA ILE A 7 -30.27 -21.93 3.67
C ILE A 7 -28.85 -21.71 3.10
N ILE A 8 -28.23 -22.48 2.20
CA ILE A 8 -28.60 -23.69 1.44
C ILE A 8 -29.76 -23.52 0.45
N TYR A 9 -29.42 -23.13 -0.79
CA TYR A 9 -29.67 -23.82 -2.08
C TYR A 9 -28.84 -23.04 -3.14
N CYS A 10 -27.84 -23.64 -3.80
CA CYS A 10 -27.91 -24.38 -5.08
C CYS A 10 -28.16 -23.48 -6.32
N ALA A 11 -27.57 -23.74 -7.49
CA ALA A 11 -26.55 -24.74 -7.87
C ALA A 11 -25.96 -24.43 -9.26
N ALA A 12 -24.72 -24.89 -9.50
CA ALA A 12 -24.05 -24.99 -10.82
C ALA A 12 -23.93 -23.62 -11.57
N ILE A 13 -23.23 -23.42 -12.68
CA ILE A 13 -22.68 -24.19 -13.81
C ILE A 13 -21.42 -23.37 -14.24
N LEU A 14 -20.26 -23.85 -14.70
CA LEU A 14 -19.89 -24.97 -15.58
C LEU A 14 -18.45 -25.42 -15.25
N THR A 15 -18.19 -26.74 -15.22
CA THR A 15 -16.84 -27.29 -15.08
C THR A 15 -16.14 -27.30 -16.45
N ALA A 16 -15.15 -26.43 -16.67
CA ALA A 16 -14.28 -26.53 -17.84
C ALA A 16 -13.13 -27.51 -17.54
N LEU A 17 -13.08 -28.65 -18.25
CA LEU A 17 -11.98 -29.61 -18.13
C LEU A 17 -10.69 -29.00 -18.68
N PHE A 18 -9.71 -28.76 -17.81
CA PHE A 18 -8.30 -28.77 -18.21
C PHE A 18 -7.72 -30.15 -17.94
N ALA A 19 -7.68 -30.98 -19.00
CA ALA A 19 -6.94 -32.23 -19.00
C ALA A 19 -5.44 -31.93 -19.13
N GLY A 20 -4.73 -31.94 -18.01
CA GLY A 20 -3.28 -31.74 -17.96
C GLY A 20 -2.62 -32.80 -17.07
N SER A 21 -2.15 -33.89 -17.67
CA SER A 21 -1.42 -34.93 -16.95
C SER A 21 -0.08 -34.40 -16.43
N GLY A 22 0.09 -34.35 -15.10
CA GLY A 22 1.35 -33.99 -14.45
C GLY A 22 1.39 -34.62 -13.06
N ALA A 23 2.43 -35.39 -12.76
CA ALA A 23 2.48 -36.25 -11.58
C ALA A 23 2.87 -35.51 -10.30
N GLY A 24 2.30 -35.96 -9.17
CA GLY A 24 2.90 -35.99 -7.83
C GLY A 24 3.57 -34.74 -7.27
N ASN A 25 3.07 -34.25 -6.13
CA ASN A 25 3.48 -34.81 -4.84
C ASN A 25 2.59 -34.29 -3.71
N ALA A 26 2.38 -35.12 -2.69
CA ALA A 26 1.88 -34.67 -1.40
C ALA A 26 3.06 -34.22 -0.53
N ALA A 27 3.02 -32.97 -0.09
CA ALA A 27 3.77 -32.43 1.05
C ALA A 27 2.88 -31.28 1.57
N GLU A 28 2.20 -31.44 2.69
CA GLU A 28 2.74 -31.41 4.06
C GLU A 28 3.02 -29.98 4.52
N SER A 29 2.61 -29.69 5.76
CA SER A 29 2.55 -28.36 6.34
C SER A 29 3.87 -27.60 6.26
N GLN A 30 3.77 -26.31 5.97
CA GLN A 30 4.66 -25.36 6.62
C GLN A 30 3.83 -24.38 7.41
N ASP A 31 3.87 -24.54 8.74
CA ASP A 31 3.78 -23.44 9.68
C ASP A 31 4.64 -22.29 9.17
N ALA A 32 4.00 -21.33 8.50
CA ALA A 32 4.57 -20.03 8.27
C ALA A 32 4.65 -19.31 9.62
N LYS A 33 5.65 -19.72 10.42
CA LYS A 33 6.11 -19.03 11.61
C LYS A 33 6.06 -17.54 11.30
N PRO A 34 5.25 -16.73 12.02
CA PRO A 34 5.15 -15.31 11.73
C PRO A 34 6.56 -14.74 11.69
N ALA A 35 6.96 -14.23 10.52
CA ALA A 35 8.20 -13.48 10.41
C ALA A 35 8.06 -12.35 11.42
N ALA A 36 8.88 -12.37 12.47
CA ALA A 36 8.77 -11.41 13.55
C ALA A 36 8.91 -10.03 12.94
N GLU A 37 7.78 -9.32 12.87
CA GLU A 37 7.66 -8.07 12.14
C GLU A 37 8.53 -7.05 12.87
N GLU A 38 9.75 -6.81 12.36
CA GLU A 38 10.67 -5.88 13.01
C GLU A 38 9.96 -4.54 13.15
N PRO A 39 9.98 -3.92 14.36
CA PRO A 39 9.14 -2.78 14.66
C PRO A 39 9.39 -1.68 13.64
N VAL A 40 8.38 -1.39 12.82
CA VAL A 40 8.48 -0.51 11.65
C VAL A 40 9.10 0.82 12.09
N GLN A 41 10.33 1.08 11.65
CA GLN A 41 11.08 2.25 12.08
C GLN A 41 10.48 3.49 11.41
N CYS A 42 9.60 4.16 12.14
CA CYS A 42 8.91 5.38 11.72
C CYS A 42 9.52 6.63 12.36
N GLN A 43 9.68 7.66 11.56
CA GLN A 43 10.21 8.97 11.95
C GLN A 43 9.09 9.88 12.48
N LYS A 44 9.47 11.06 12.99
CA LYS A 44 8.52 12.07 13.45
C LYS A 44 7.53 12.44 12.34
N LYS A 45 6.25 12.61 12.71
CA LYS A 45 5.19 13.03 11.78
C LYS A 45 5.56 14.32 11.06
N LEU A 46 5.53 14.27 9.73
CA LEU A 46 5.70 15.41 8.84
C LEU A 46 4.34 15.92 8.37
N GLY A 47 4.28 17.19 7.98
CA GLY A 47 3.12 17.81 7.35
C GLY A 47 3.56 18.99 6.49
N VAL A 48 3.18 18.99 5.21
CA VAL A 48 3.58 20.02 4.24
C VAL A 48 2.45 20.37 3.29
N LYS A 49 2.44 21.61 2.80
CA LYS A 49 1.53 22.07 1.75
C LYS A 49 2.19 21.91 0.37
N GLY A 50 1.45 21.36 -0.59
CA GLY A 50 1.82 21.32 -2.00
C GLY A 50 1.69 22.68 -2.68
N ARG A 51 2.19 22.77 -3.92
CA ARG A 51 1.93 23.94 -4.78
C ARG A 51 0.46 23.94 -5.24
N PRO A 52 -0.26 25.08 -5.15
CA PRO A 52 -1.64 25.15 -5.62
C PRO A 52 -1.79 24.81 -7.11
N HIS A 53 -2.88 24.16 -7.48
CA HIS A 53 -3.16 23.81 -8.88
C HIS A 53 -4.67 23.81 -9.19
N ARG A 54 -5.05 24.16 -10.42
CA ARG A 54 -6.48 24.23 -10.83
C ARG A 54 -7.19 22.87 -10.85
N ILE A 55 -6.43 21.80 -11.03
CA ILE A 55 -6.91 20.41 -10.96
C ILE A 55 -6.53 19.83 -9.61
N SER A 56 -7.54 19.38 -8.84
CA SER A 56 -7.37 18.84 -7.48
C SER A 56 -6.39 17.68 -7.41
N THR A 57 -6.51 16.68 -8.29
CA THR A 57 -5.61 15.52 -8.36
C THR A 57 -4.14 15.92 -8.55
N VAL A 58 -3.87 16.98 -9.33
CA VAL A 58 -2.50 17.48 -9.51
C VAL A 58 -2.02 18.20 -8.24
N ALA A 59 -2.88 18.95 -7.55
CA ALA A 59 -2.54 19.54 -6.25
C ALA A 59 -2.27 18.45 -5.17
N THR A 60 -2.96 17.32 -5.22
CA THR A 60 -2.67 16.13 -4.39
C THR A 60 -1.25 15.63 -4.69
N LEU A 61 -0.91 15.44 -5.97
CA LEU A 61 0.42 14.98 -6.39
C LEU A 61 1.54 15.98 -6.03
N THR A 62 1.31 17.29 -6.11
CA THR A 62 2.31 18.28 -5.66
C THR A 62 2.51 18.25 -4.14
N ALA A 63 1.47 17.98 -3.36
CA ALA A 63 1.57 17.84 -1.91
C ALA A 63 2.33 16.56 -1.49
N VAL A 64 2.03 15.42 -2.13
CA VAL A 64 2.80 14.18 -1.92
C VAL A 64 4.26 14.38 -2.33
N ARG A 65 4.54 14.99 -3.48
CA ARG A 65 5.91 15.29 -3.93
C ARG A 65 6.67 16.18 -2.95
N ALA A 66 6.02 17.21 -2.40
CA ALA A 66 6.60 18.06 -1.37
C ALA A 66 6.88 17.28 -0.08
N TRP A 67 6.00 16.35 0.32
CA TRP A 67 6.20 15.52 1.50
C TRP A 67 7.40 14.59 1.31
N VAL A 68 7.51 13.96 0.13
CA VAL A 68 8.64 13.10 -0.26
C VAL A 68 9.98 13.85 -0.21
N GLN A 69 10.01 15.11 -0.65
CA GLN A 69 11.21 15.97 -0.57
C GLN A 69 11.62 16.35 0.85
N VAL A 70 10.71 16.33 1.83
CA VAL A 70 11.06 16.52 3.25
C VAL A 70 11.40 15.18 3.90
N ALA A 71 10.71 14.10 3.54
CA ALA A 71 10.99 12.74 4.01
C ALA A 71 12.38 12.23 3.57
N SER A 72 12.87 12.66 2.39
CA SER A 72 14.21 12.29 1.90
C SER A 72 15.37 12.78 2.78
N LYS A 73 15.11 13.65 3.77
CA LYS A 73 16.09 14.05 4.80
C LYS A 73 16.41 12.92 5.79
N TYR A 74 15.54 11.92 5.92
CA TYR A 74 15.74 10.77 6.81
C TYR A 74 16.42 9.58 6.10
N GLY A 75 16.41 9.55 4.77
CA GLY A 75 16.92 8.46 3.93
C GLY A 75 16.06 8.29 2.68
N LYS A 76 16.50 7.47 1.71
CA LYS A 76 15.73 7.17 0.49
C LYS A 76 14.59 6.20 0.78
N GLU A 77 14.83 5.27 1.69
CA GLU A 77 13.90 4.28 2.22
C GLU A 77 12.67 4.90 2.93
N TYR A 78 12.75 6.17 3.34
CA TYR A 78 11.63 6.92 3.93
C TYR A 78 10.79 7.70 2.91
N THR A 79 11.13 7.64 1.61
CA THR A 79 10.49 8.46 0.57
C THR A 79 9.23 7.85 -0.04
N ILE A 80 8.85 6.63 0.35
CA ILE A 80 7.68 5.95 -0.20
C ILE A 80 6.43 6.39 0.58
N TRP A 81 5.61 7.25 -0.02
CA TRP A 81 4.38 7.77 0.60
C TRP A 81 3.40 6.67 1.05
N ASN A 82 3.32 5.56 0.32
CA ASN A 82 2.40 4.47 0.66
C ASN A 82 2.80 3.72 1.94
N GLU A 83 4.08 3.77 2.34
CA GLU A 83 4.59 3.21 3.59
C GLU A 83 4.45 4.19 4.78
N ALA A 84 3.87 5.37 4.57
CA ALA A 84 3.79 6.39 5.60
C ALA A 84 2.65 6.11 6.61
N GLU A 85 3.01 5.82 7.86
CA GLU A 85 2.03 5.56 8.93
C GLU A 85 1.18 6.82 9.19
N ASN A 86 -0.14 6.63 9.23
CA ASN A 86 -1.16 7.70 9.32
C ASN A 86 -1.05 8.75 8.21
N GLY A 87 -0.73 8.31 6.97
CA GLY A 87 -0.83 9.14 5.78
C GLY A 87 -2.22 9.76 5.61
N THR A 88 -2.28 11.08 5.45
CA THR A 88 -3.52 11.83 5.24
C THR A 88 -3.24 12.99 4.30
N ILE A 89 -4.11 13.17 3.29
CA ILE A 89 -4.11 14.33 2.41
C ILE A 89 -5.43 15.09 2.61
N LYS A 90 -5.33 16.39 2.88
CA LYS A 90 -6.46 17.32 2.93
C LYS A 90 -6.33 18.31 1.79
N CYS A 91 -7.38 18.52 1.00
CA CYS A 91 -7.38 19.45 -0.12
C CYS A 91 -8.52 20.46 0.04
N GLU A 92 -8.19 21.73 -0.10
CA GLU A 92 -9.13 22.85 0.03
C GLU A 92 -9.10 23.67 -1.27
N LYS A 93 -10.27 24.12 -1.75
CA LYS A 93 -10.35 25.11 -2.83
C LYS A 93 -10.11 26.50 -2.22
N LEU A 94 -9.20 27.27 -2.79
CA LEU A 94 -8.87 28.62 -2.30
C LEU A 94 -10.00 29.58 -2.67
N GLU A 95 -10.70 30.16 -1.70
CA GLU A 95 -11.94 30.96 -1.89
C GLU A 95 -11.87 32.02 -3.00
N ARG A 96 -10.70 32.64 -3.20
CA ARG A 96 -10.48 33.72 -4.19
C ARG A 96 -10.05 33.22 -5.57
N SER A 97 -10.06 31.92 -5.85
CA SER A 97 -9.55 31.37 -7.12
C SER A 97 -10.03 29.94 -7.41
N ASP A 98 -9.87 29.49 -8.66
CA ASP A 98 -10.12 28.07 -9.01
C ASP A 98 -8.95 27.12 -8.71
N TYR A 99 -8.04 27.49 -7.80
CA TYR A 99 -6.92 26.64 -7.40
C TYR A 99 -7.24 25.85 -6.13
N TYR A 100 -6.87 24.58 -6.15
CA TYR A 100 -6.85 23.70 -4.98
C TYR A 100 -5.46 23.74 -4.35
N MET A 101 -5.41 23.79 -3.02
CA MET A 101 -4.19 23.63 -2.23
C MET A 101 -4.35 22.40 -1.35
N CYS A 102 -3.42 21.45 -1.46
CA CYS A 102 -3.43 20.23 -0.67
C CYS A 102 -2.32 20.22 0.38
N PHE A 103 -2.60 19.64 1.54
CA PHE A 103 -1.69 19.39 2.64
C PHE A 103 -1.54 17.88 2.82
N ALA A 104 -0.31 17.37 2.70
CA ALA A 104 0.03 15.97 2.91
C ALA A 104 0.75 15.83 4.26
N SER A 105 0.31 14.88 5.09
CA SER A 105 0.92 14.58 6.38
C SER A 105 0.93 13.10 6.70
N GLY A 106 1.95 12.65 7.43
CA GLY A 106 2.19 11.24 7.76
C GLY A 106 3.54 11.08 8.44
N LYS A 107 3.78 9.95 9.13
CA LYS A 107 5.11 9.59 9.61
C LYS A 107 5.86 8.88 8.47
N PRO A 108 7.05 9.32 8.05
CA PRO A 108 7.87 8.53 7.14
C PRO A 108 8.32 7.26 7.85
N CYS A 109 8.07 6.11 7.25
CA CYS A 109 8.55 4.83 7.77
C CYS A 109 9.53 4.21 6.78
N ARG A 110 10.48 3.44 7.31
CA ARG A 110 11.45 2.74 6.48
C ARG A 110 10.73 1.67 5.67
N ALA A 111 10.69 1.85 4.35
CA ALA A 111 10.22 0.81 3.44
C ALA A 111 10.96 -0.50 3.71
N THR A 112 10.22 -1.56 3.98
CA THR A 112 10.76 -2.91 4.04
C THR A 112 11.19 -3.27 2.63
N THR A 113 12.49 -3.13 2.35
CA THR A 113 13.10 -3.80 1.20
C THR A 113 12.98 -5.29 1.45
N VAL A 114 11.88 -5.89 1.01
CA VAL A 114 11.81 -7.34 0.76
C VAL A 114 13.00 -7.61 -0.14
N SER A 115 14.06 -8.20 0.43
CA SER A 115 15.36 -8.27 -0.22
C SER A 115 15.16 -8.88 -1.60
N ALA A 116 15.42 -8.08 -2.64
CA ALA A 116 15.35 -8.52 -4.01
C ALA A 116 16.48 -9.53 -4.21
N ALA A 117 16.20 -10.78 -3.87
CA ALA A 117 17.09 -11.90 -4.11
C ALA A 117 17.44 -11.89 -5.60
N ASP A 118 18.74 -11.86 -5.89
CA ASP A 118 19.28 -11.62 -7.22
C ASP A 118 18.52 -12.39 -8.31
N PRO A 119 17.96 -11.72 -9.33
CA PRO A 119 17.66 -12.40 -10.58
C PRO A 119 18.98 -12.83 -11.18
N LYS A 120 19.38 -14.08 -10.90
CA LYS A 120 20.58 -14.72 -11.43
C LYS A 120 20.68 -14.45 -12.94
N LYS A 121 21.81 -13.86 -13.31
CA LYS A 121 22.27 -13.67 -14.68
C LYS A 121 22.35 -15.02 -15.40
N SER A 122 21.30 -15.41 -16.12
CA SER A 122 21.34 -16.48 -17.13
C SER A 122 21.88 -15.89 -18.44
N GLY A 123 23.00 -16.43 -18.92
CA GLY A 123 23.62 -16.05 -20.20
C GLY A 123 23.12 -16.87 -21.38
#